data_AF-A0A2N5WXH1-F1
#
_entry.id   AF-A0A2N5WXH1-F1
#
_cell.length_a   1.000
_cell.length_b   1.000
_cell.length_c   1.000
_cell.angle_alpha   90.00
_cell.angle_beta   90.00
_cell.angle_gamma   90.00
#
_symmetry.space_group_name_H-M   'P 1'
#
loop_
_entity.id
_entity.type
_entity.pdbx_description
1 polymer ?
#
loop_
_entity_poly.entity_id
_entity_poly.type
_entity_poly.pdbx_seq_one_letter_code
_entity_poly.pdbx_strand_id
1 'polypeptide(L)'
;MKNVTASLAMGLVLATTSAAHAGSEQGQQVAECKTQLTAVYGADTHVRVIGKASVREPVMTFSVHPRGERHLRVSCTRTPDGGISMMDRYGIALAMPEQQGSKVLGELF
;
A
#
# COMPACT_ATOMS: atom_id res chain seq x y z
N MET A 1 30.51 -30.90 -34.17
CA MET A 1 30.31 -29.64 -33.41
C MET A 1 28.92 -29.73 -32.80
N LYS A 2 28.82 -29.80 -31.47
CA LYS A 2 27.56 -30.03 -30.74
C LYS A 2 27.28 -28.79 -29.88
N ASN A 3 26.22 -28.06 -30.21
CA ASN A 3 25.83 -26.83 -29.54
C ASN A 3 24.89 -27.22 -28.39
N VAL A 4 25.33 -27.05 -27.15
CA VAL A 4 24.50 -27.25 -25.96
C VAL A 4 24.02 -25.88 -25.51
N THR A 5 22.79 -25.54 -25.87
CA THR A 5 22.13 -24.32 -25.41
C THR A 5 21.48 -24.61 -24.07
N ALA A 6 22.09 -24.14 -22.98
CA ALA A 6 21.53 -24.19 -21.64
C ALA A 6 20.42 -23.13 -21.52
N SER A 7 19.16 -23.55 -21.67
CA SER A 7 18.01 -22.70 -21.41
C SER A 7 17.80 -22.60 -19.90
N LEU A 8 18.18 -21.46 -19.31
CA LEU A 8 17.78 -21.07 -17.96
C LEU A 8 16.27 -20.79 -17.95
N ALA A 9 15.47 -21.75 -17.51
CA ALA A 9 14.08 -21.52 -17.15
C ALA A 9 14.03 -20.78 -15.81
N MET A 10 14.02 -19.45 -15.84
CA MET A 10 13.68 -18.63 -14.68
C MET A 10 12.20 -18.83 -14.37
N GLY A 11 11.92 -19.58 -13.31
CA GLY A 11 10.58 -19.77 -12.77
C GLY A 11 10.02 -18.44 -12.28
N LEU A 12 9.04 -17.90 -13.01
CA LEU A 12 8.18 -16.84 -12.51
C LEU A 12 7.10 -17.50 -11.64
N VAL A 13 7.29 -17.47 -10.32
CA VAL A 13 6.20 -17.71 -9.38
C VAL A 13 5.37 -16.42 -9.33
N LEU A 14 4.34 -16.35 -10.18
CA LEU A 14 3.30 -15.32 -10.08
C LEU A 14 2.45 -15.63 -8.84
N ALA A 15 2.81 -15.05 -7.71
CA ALA A 15 1.94 -14.97 -6.55
C ALA A 15 0.80 -13.97 -6.85
N THR A 16 -0.20 -14.40 -7.63
CA THR A 16 -1.45 -13.65 -7.79
C THR A 16 -2.37 -13.98 -6.61
N THR A 17 -2.14 -13.32 -5.48
CA THR A 17 -3.08 -13.36 -4.36
C THR A 17 -4.28 -12.46 -4.66
N SER A 18 -5.36 -13.10 -5.10
CA SER A 18 -6.75 -12.83 -4.71
C SER A 18 -7.20 -11.38 -4.60
N ALA A 19 -7.53 -10.74 -5.72
CA ALA A 19 -8.39 -9.55 -5.72
C ALA A 19 -9.84 -9.96 -6.04
N ALA A 20 -10.53 -10.52 -5.05
CA ALA A 20 -11.97 -10.73 -5.11
C ALA A 20 -12.60 -10.18 -3.82
N HIS A 21 -12.76 -8.86 -3.75
CA HIS A 21 -13.75 -8.23 -2.88
C HIS A 21 -14.35 -7.05 -3.63
N ALA A 22 -15.69 -7.08 -3.75
CA ALA A 22 -16.51 -6.04 -4.37
C ALA A 22 -16.05 -4.64 -3.93
N GLY A 23 -15.49 -3.88 -4.87
CA GLY A 23 -14.72 -2.67 -4.64
C GLY A 23 -15.60 -1.49 -4.25
N SER A 24 -15.81 -1.30 -2.95
CA SER A 24 -16.11 0.04 -2.46
C SER A 24 -14.81 0.86 -2.48
N GLU A 25 -14.85 2.11 -2.95
CA GLU A 25 -13.69 3.01 -2.93
C GLU A 25 -13.04 3.08 -1.54
N GLN A 26 -13.88 2.98 -0.50
CA GLN A 26 -13.44 2.88 0.89
C GLN A 26 -12.66 1.60 1.19
N GLY A 27 -13.11 0.43 0.72
CA GLY A 27 -12.39 -0.83 0.89
C GLY A 27 -11.02 -0.81 0.21
N GLN A 28 -10.95 -0.19 -0.97
CA GLN A 28 -9.71 0.00 -1.71
C GLN A 28 -8.74 0.92 -0.95
N GLN A 29 -9.21 2.08 -0.48
CA GLN A 29 -8.38 3.00 0.30
C GLN A 29 -7.88 2.34 1.60
N VAL A 30 -8.71 1.55 2.30
CA VAL A 30 -8.26 0.81 3.50
C VAL A 30 -7.12 -0.15 3.16
N ALA A 31 -7.23 -0.89 2.06
CA ALA A 31 -6.19 -1.82 1.64
C ALA A 31 -4.89 -1.09 1.27
N GLU A 32 -4.97 -0.01 0.49
CA GLU A 32 -3.82 0.82 0.11
C GLU A 32 -3.11 1.42 1.35
N CYS A 33 -3.88 2.01 2.27
CA CYS A 33 -3.34 2.56 3.52
C CYS A 33 -2.61 1.49 4.35
N LYS A 34 -3.20 0.28 4.48
CA LYS A 34 -2.58 -0.83 5.21
C LYS A 34 -1.28 -1.28 4.55
N THR A 35 -1.27 -1.47 3.24
CA THR A 35 -0.08 -1.87 2.49
C THR A 35 1.07 -0.89 2.71
N GLN A 36 0.78 0.41 2.63
CA GLN A 36 1.79 1.44 2.82
C GLN A 36 2.26 1.53 4.27
N LEU A 37 1.38 1.38 5.26
CA LEU A 37 1.78 1.31 6.67
C LEU A 37 2.71 0.12 6.95
N THR A 38 2.42 -1.04 6.37
CA THR A 38 3.28 -2.22 6.46
C THR A 38 4.61 -2.00 5.72
N ALA A 39 4.64 -1.24 4.63
CA ALA A 39 5.88 -0.88 3.94
C ALA A 39 6.77 0.08 4.75
N VAL A 40 6.16 0.98 5.53
CA VAL A 40 6.88 1.94 6.39
C VAL A 40 7.40 1.30 7.67
N TYR A 41 6.55 0.52 8.35
CA TYR A 41 6.84 -0.02 9.69
C TYR A 41 7.30 -1.49 9.68
N GLY A 42 7.28 -2.14 8.52
CA GLY A 42 7.69 -3.54 8.34
C GLY A 42 6.53 -4.55 8.33
N ALA A 43 6.79 -5.72 7.73
CA ALA A 43 5.81 -6.79 7.50
C ALA A 43 5.13 -7.32 8.76
N ASP A 44 5.83 -7.33 9.89
CA ASP A 44 5.32 -7.80 11.19
C ASP A 44 4.42 -6.77 11.91
N THR A 45 4.10 -5.64 11.26
CA THR A 45 3.30 -4.58 11.85
C THR A 45 1.81 -4.93 11.86
N HIS A 46 1.20 -4.89 13.05
CA HIS A 46 -0.24 -5.05 13.17
C HIS A 46 -0.98 -3.71 13.01
N VAL A 47 -1.82 -3.62 11.98
CA VAL A 47 -2.53 -2.39 11.60
C VAL A 47 -4.04 -2.57 11.74
N ARG A 48 -4.69 -1.71 12.54
CA ARG A 48 -6.14 -1.73 12.74
C ARG A 48 -6.77 -0.37 12.44
N VAL A 49 -7.88 -0.36 11.70
CA VAL A 49 -8.70 0.85 11.53
C VAL A 49 -9.42 1.15 12.85
N ILE A 50 -9.29 2.38 13.35
CA ILE A 50 -9.92 2.81 14.62
C ILE A 50 -10.89 3.97 14.45
N GLY A 51 -10.88 4.63 13.30
CA GLY A 51 -11.78 5.76 13.05
C GLY A 51 -11.89 6.07 11.57
N LYS A 52 -13.05 6.62 11.21
CA LYS A 52 -13.30 7.24 9.91
C LYS A 52 -13.94 8.60 10.14
N ALA A 53 -13.43 9.62 9.47
CA ALA A 53 -14.05 10.94 9.43
C ALA A 53 -14.28 11.30 7.97
N SER A 54 -15.49 11.76 7.66
CA SER A 54 -15.86 12.25 6.33
C SER A 54 -16.48 13.62 6.50
N VAL A 55 -15.71 14.66 6.19
CA VAL A 55 -16.21 16.04 6.15
C VAL A 55 -16.16 16.57 4.71
N ARG A 56 -15.08 16.26 3.97
CA ARG A 56 -14.93 16.49 2.52
C ARG A 56 -14.02 15.44 1.86
N GLU A 57 -12.97 15.04 2.56
CA GLU A 57 -12.07 13.95 2.15
C GLU A 57 -12.17 12.82 3.19
N PRO A 58 -12.29 11.54 2.77
CA PRO A 58 -12.35 10.43 3.70
C PRO A 58 -11.00 10.26 4.40
N VAL A 59 -10.95 10.65 5.68
CA VAL A 59 -9.81 10.43 6.56
C VAL A 59 -10.02 9.13 7.33
N MET A 60 -9.06 8.23 7.22
CA MET A 60 -9.02 6.99 7.96
C MET A 60 -7.95 7.06 9.04
N THR A 61 -8.32 6.78 10.28
CA THR A 61 -7.36 6.70 11.37
C THR A 61 -7.02 5.24 11.67
N PHE A 62 -5.73 4.95 11.66
CA PHE A 62 -5.15 3.65 11.94
C PHE A 62 -4.40 3.65 13.27
N SER A 63 -4.49 2.52 13.93
CA SER A 63 -3.71 2.13 15.10
C SER A 63 -2.67 1.12 14.63
N VAL A 64 -1.40 1.50 14.77
CA VAL A 64 -0.24 0.79 14.20
C VAL A 64 0.62 0.27 15.35
N HIS A 65 0.91 -1.02 15.34
CA HIS A 65 1.73 -1.68 16.36
C HIS A 65 2.91 -2.38 15.67
N PRO A 66 4.03 -1.65 15.46
CA PRO A 66 5.26 -2.27 14.98
C PRO A 66 5.85 -3.16 16.07
N ARG A 67 6.56 -4.23 15.67
CA ARG A 67 7.12 -5.19 16.62
C ARG A 67 8.23 -4.54 17.44
N GLY A 68 8.07 -4.54 18.77
CA GLY A 68 9.07 -3.98 19.69
C GLY A 68 9.02 -2.46 19.83
N GLU A 69 8.06 -1.80 19.17
CA GLU A 69 7.89 -0.35 19.25
C GLU A 69 6.60 0.03 19.99
N ARG A 70 6.48 1.34 20.30
CA ARG A 70 5.27 1.88 20.90
C ARG A 70 4.15 1.91 19.87
N HIS A 71 2.92 1.75 20.36
CA HIS A 71 1.71 1.94 19.55
C HIS A 71 1.63 3.38 19.01
N LEU A 72 1.32 3.50 17.72
CA LEU A 72 1.23 4.75 16.97
C LEU A 72 -0.18 4.94 16.41
N ARG A 73 -0.58 6.21 16.28
CA ARG A 73 -1.77 6.59 15.49
C ARG A 73 -1.32 7.27 14.22
N VAL A 74 -1.87 6.82 13.09
CA VAL A 74 -1.60 7.37 11.77
C VAL A 74 -2.92 7.68 11.09
N SER A 75 -3.02 8.87 10.51
CA SER A 75 -4.12 9.27 9.65
C SER A 75 -3.72 9.03 8.20
N CYS A 76 -4.63 8.46 7.43
CA CYS A 76 -4.46 8.19 6.00
C CYS A 76 -5.59 8.86 5.23
N THR A 77 -5.24 9.62 4.20
CA THR A 77 -6.19 10.29 3.31
C THR A 77 -5.84 9.96 1.87
N ARG A 78 -6.87 9.82 1.03
CA ARG A 78 -6.68 9.83 -0.42
C ARG A 78 -6.65 11.29 -0.87
N THR A 79 -5.57 11.68 -1.53
CA THR A 79 -5.40 13.00 -2.14
C THR A 79 -6.30 13.16 -3.37
N PRO A 80 -6.62 14.39 -3.79
CA PRO A 80 -7.42 14.64 -4.99
C PRO A 80 -6.84 14.00 -6.26
N ASP A 81 -5.51 13.87 -6.35
CA ASP A 81 -4.79 13.24 -7.46
C ASP A 81 -4.81 11.69 -7.40
N GLY A 82 -5.49 11.11 -6.41
CA GLY A 82 -5.64 9.66 -6.25
C GLY A 82 -4.52 8.99 -5.45
N GLY A 83 -3.47 9.72 -5.04
CA GLY A 83 -2.41 9.21 -4.18
C GLY A 83 -2.82 9.08 -2.71
N ILE A 84 -2.04 8.33 -1.92
CA ILE A 84 -2.23 8.21 -0.47
C ILE A 84 -1.30 9.16 0.27
N SER A 85 -1.87 10.00 1.12
CA SER A 85 -1.13 10.82 2.08
C SER A 85 -1.28 10.23 3.48
N MET A 86 -0.19 10.22 4.25
CA MET A 86 -0.17 9.73 5.60
C MET A 86 0.48 10.71 6.56
N MET A 87 -0.15 10.87 7.72
CA MET A 87 0.29 11.79 8.75
C MET A 87 0.28 11.09 10.09
N ASP A 88 1.30 11.32 10.90
CA ASP A 88 1.31 10.84 12.27
C ASP A 88 0.32 11.63 13.16
N ARG A 89 0.28 11.30 14.45
CA ARG A 89 -0.58 11.97 15.43
C ARG A 89 -0.27 13.46 15.63
N TYR A 90 0.90 13.93 15.21
CA TYR A 90 1.37 15.30 15.33
C TYR A 90 1.15 16.11 14.04
N GLY A 91 0.61 15.47 13.01
CA GLY A 91 0.42 16.08 11.70
C GLY A 91 1.70 16.12 10.86
N ILE A 92 2.71 15.33 11.20
CA ILE A 92 3.92 15.20 10.38
C ILE A 92 3.67 14.17 9.29
N ALA A 93 3.92 14.56 8.04
CA ALA A 93 3.82 13.66 6.90
C ALA A 93 4.84 12.53 7.03
N LEU A 94 4.37 11.29 6.87
CA LEU A 94 5.24 10.13 6.86
C LEU A 94 5.91 10.02 5.48
N ALA A 95 7.21 9.71 5.46
CA ALA A 95 7.91 9.40 4.22
C ALA A 95 7.35 8.09 3.65
N MET A 96 6.55 8.19 2.59
CA MET A 96 5.99 7.04 1.90
C MET A 96 7.03 6.48 0.93
N PRO A 97 7.17 5.15 0.82
CA PRO A 97 7.79 4.58 -0.36
C PRO A 97 6.94 5.01 -1.56
N GLU A 98 7.58 5.65 -2.55
CA GLU A 98 6.92 6.04 -3.80
C GLU A 98 6.27 4.79 -4.38
N GLN A 99 4.94 4.73 -4.32
CA GLN A 99 4.18 3.82 -5.15
C GLN A 99 4.35 4.36 -6.56
N GLN A 100 5.32 3.83 -7.30
CA GLN A 100 5.46 4.07 -8.73
C GLN A 100 4.11 3.77 -9.37
N GLY A 101 3.34 4.83 -9.57
CA GLY A 101 2.08 4.78 -10.28
C GLY A 101 2.39 4.16 -11.62
N SER A 102 1.76 3.03 -11.88
CA SER A 102 1.72 2.40 -13.18
C SER A 102 0.98 3.35 -14.13
N LYS A 103 1.66 4.41 -14.57
CA LYS A 103 1.47 4.95 -15.91
C LYS A 103 2.04 3.88 -16.82
N VAL A 104 1.24 2.86 -17.10
CA VAL A 104 1.38 2.12 -18.34
C VAL A 104 1.10 3.15 -19.41
N LEU A 105 2.20 3.75 -19.86
CA LEU A 105 2.33 4.53 -21.05
C LEU A 105 1.68 3.70 -22.15
N GLY A 106 0.44 4.03 -22.49
CA GLY A 106 -0.20 3.57 -23.71
C GLY A 106 0.52 4.24 -24.87
N GLU A 107 1.72 3.77 -25.18
CA GLU A 107 2.42 4.07 -26.41
C GLU A 107 2.74 2.76 -27.11
N LEU A 108 2.33 2.73 -28.38
CA LEU A 108 2.74 1.83 -29.46
C LEU A 108 2.03 0.48 -29.53
N PHE A 109 0.84 0.48 -30.11
CA PHE A 109 0.52 -0.37 -31.27
C PHE A 109 -0.38 0.38 -32.25
#